data_AF-A0A842NN52-F1
#
_entry.id   AF-A0A842NN52-F1
#
_cell.length_a   1.000
_cell.length_b   1.000
_cell.length_c   1.000
_cell.angle_alpha   90.00
_cell.angle_beta   90.00
_cell.angle_gamma   90.00
#
_symmetry.space_group_name_H-M   'P 1'
#
loop_
_entity.id
_entity.type
_entity.pdbx_description
1 polymer ?
#
loop_
_entity_poly.entity_id
_entity_poly.type
_entity_poly.pdbx_seq_one_letter_code
_entity_poly.pdbx_strand_id
1 'polypeptide(L)'
;MKQSEKIYWIKAMLGLVTGLITFYIQSGLGLQGELALMSGTVLYIAYSEVAAKLFDDDRDRTIKIGMGAFLFLWMLFWTLLNTMGKFGWI
;
A
#
# COMPACT_ATOMS: atom_id res chain seq x y z
N MET A 1 -4.27 -21.29 7.88
CA MET A 1 -4.83 -19.96 7.55
C MET A 1 -5.77 -20.08 6.37
N LYS A 2 -6.96 -19.50 6.47
CA LYS A 2 -7.91 -19.43 5.36
C LYS A 2 -7.31 -18.60 4.22
N GLN A 3 -7.70 -18.86 2.98
CA GLN A 3 -7.16 -18.15 1.82
C GLN A 3 -7.40 -16.63 1.90
N SER A 4 -8.56 -16.22 2.38
CA SER A 4 -8.89 -14.82 2.65
C SER A 4 -7.97 -14.17 3.68
N GLU A 5 -7.51 -14.93 4.68
CA GLU A 5 -6.60 -14.48 5.72
C GLU A 5 -5.17 -14.31 5.17
N LYS A 6 -4.74 -15.21 4.27
CA LYS A 6 -3.46 -15.05 3.55
C LYS A 6 -3.46 -13.78 2.70
N ILE A 7 -4.52 -13.55 1.92
CA ILE A 7 -4.66 -12.33 1.10
C ILE A 7 -4.67 -11.08 1.98
N TYR A 8 -5.34 -11.13 3.14
CA TYR A 8 -5.35 -10.04 4.11
C TYR A 8 -3.93 -9.70 4.57
N TRP A 9 -3.15 -10.68 5.03
CA TRP A 9 -1.79 -10.45 5.54
C TRP A 9 -0.83 -9.99 4.45
N ILE A 10 -0.97 -10.51 3.23
CA ILE A 10 -0.17 -10.06 2.08
C ILE A 10 -0.47 -8.58 1.79
N LYS A 11 -1.74 -8.18 1.76
CA LYS A 11 -2.11 -6.77 1.56
C LYS A 11 -1.66 -5.88 2.71
N ALA A 12 -1.69 -6.35 3.95
CA ALA A 12 -1.15 -5.60 5.07
C ALA A 12 0.34 -5.29 4.88
N MET A 13 1.14 -6.29 4.50
CA MET A 13 2.57 -6.11 4.17
C MET A 13 2.78 -5.18 2.98
N LEU A 14 1.97 -5.32 1.92
CA LEU A 14 2.04 -4.46 0.75
C LEU A 14 1.66 -3.01 1.08
N GLY A 15 0.81 -2.77 2.08
CA GLY A 15 0.52 -1.43 2.59
C GLY A 15 1.77 -0.73 3.13
N LEU A 16 2.58 -1.44 3.93
CA LEU A 16 3.85 -0.92 4.44
C LEU A 16 4.84 -0.62 3.31
N VAL A 17 4.99 -1.54 2.36
CA VAL A 17 5.85 -1.36 1.17
C VAL A 17 5.38 -0.17 0.33
N THR A 18 4.07 -0.01 0.16
CA THR A 18 3.48 1.14 -0.56
C THR A 18 3.82 2.44 0.14
N GLY A 19 3.77 2.49 1.48
CA GLY A 19 4.17 3.67 2.25
C GLY A 19 5.62 4.07 2.04
N LEU A 20 6.54 3.11 1.93
CA LEU A 20 7.93 3.36 1.58
C LEU A 20 8.07 3.90 0.15
N ILE A 21 7.38 3.29 -0.81
CA ILE A 21 7.43 3.71 -2.21
C ILE A 21 6.89 5.14 -2.35
N THR A 22 5.73 5.44 -1.76
CA THR A 22 5.14 6.79 -1.86
C THR A 22 5.95 7.84 -1.09
N PHE A 23 6.63 7.45 -0.01
CA PHE A 23 7.60 8.33 0.66
C PHE A 23 8.79 8.62 -0.25
N TYR A 24 9.38 7.60 -0.87
CA TYR A 24 10.49 7.78 -1.81
C TYR A 24 10.11 8.63 -3.02
N ILE A 25 8.90 8.45 -3.56
CA ILE A 25 8.39 9.24 -4.67
C ILE A 25 8.26 10.73 -4.29
N GLN A 26 7.73 11.03 -3.10
CA GLN A 26 7.57 12.41 -2.66
C GLN A 26 8.91 13.04 -2.22
N SER A 27 9.62 12.39 -1.31
CA SER A 27 10.82 12.96 -0.66
C SER A 27 12.10 12.71 -1.44
N GLY A 28 12.24 11.54 -2.09
CA GLY A 28 13.44 11.19 -2.86
C GLY A 28 13.44 11.76 -4.28
N LEU A 29 12.30 11.70 -4.98
CA LEU A 29 12.17 12.26 -6.35
C LEU A 29 11.68 13.71 -6.36
N GLY A 30 11.30 14.26 -5.21
CA GLY A 30 10.80 15.64 -5.09
C GLY A 30 9.45 15.88 -5.76
N LEU A 31 8.66 14.82 -6.01
CA LEU A 31 7.34 14.96 -6.61
C LEU A 31 6.31 15.45 -5.60
N GLN A 32 5.23 16.05 -6.10
CA GLN A 32 4.10 16.48 -5.28
C GLN A 32 3.45 15.28 -4.58
N GLY A 33 2.99 15.48 -3.34
CA GLY A 33 2.36 14.42 -2.54
C GLY A 33 1.12 13.81 -3.20
N GLU A 34 0.40 14.57 -4.01
CA GLU A 34 -0.74 14.09 -4.79
C GLU A 34 -0.34 12.98 -5.78
N LEU A 35 0.77 13.16 -6.50
CA LEU A 35 1.32 12.15 -7.42
C LEU A 35 1.78 10.90 -6.68
N ALA A 36 2.39 11.07 -5.50
CA ALA A 36 2.76 9.97 -4.64
C ALA A 36 1.53 9.17 -4.18
N LEU A 37 0.45 9.84 -3.78
CA LEU A 37 -0.80 9.16 -3.39
C LEU A 37 -1.45 8.44 -4.57
N MET A 38 -1.55 9.07 -5.75
CA MET A 38 -2.08 8.42 -6.96
C MET A 38 -1.29 7.15 -7.31
N SER A 39 0.05 7.19 -7.19
CA SER A 39 0.88 6.01 -7.43
C SER A 39 0.58 4.85 -6.47
N GLY A 40 0.29 5.14 -5.19
CA GLY A 40 -0.08 4.12 -4.23
C GLY A 40 -1.45 3.50 -4.51
N THR A 41 -2.39 4.28 -5.04
CA THR A 41 -3.67 3.75 -5.53
C THR A 41 -3.49 2.80 -6.72
N VAL A 42 -2.63 3.15 -7.68
CA VAL A 42 -2.29 2.28 -8.81
C VAL A 42 -1.67 0.97 -8.32
N LEU A 43 -0.74 1.04 -7.37
CA LEU A 43 -0.13 -0.14 -6.76
C LEU A 43 -1.17 -1.04 -6.09
N TYR A 44 -2.11 -0.47 -5.33
CA TYR A 44 -3.18 -1.23 -4.69
C TYR A 44 -4.05 -2.01 -5.70
N ILE A 45 -4.42 -1.38 -6.80
CA ILE A 45 -5.19 -2.03 -7.88
C ILE A 45 -4.35 -3.16 -8.48
N ALA A 46 -3.10 -2.89 -8.85
CA ALA A 46 -2.20 -3.89 -9.41
C ALA A 46 -2.01 -5.10 -8.48
N TYR A 47 -1.78 -4.85 -7.18
CA TYR A 47 -1.67 -5.92 -6.18
C TYR A 47 -2.95 -6.73 -6.04
N SER A 48 -4.11 -6.08 -6.10
CA SER A 48 -5.41 -6.77 -6.00
C SER A 48 -5.68 -7.63 -7.24
N GLU A 49 -5.28 -7.18 -8.43
CA GLU A 49 -5.37 -7.99 -9.65
C GLU A 49 -4.41 -9.19 -9.63
N VAL A 50 -3.17 -8.98 -9.19
CA VAL A 50 -2.17 -10.04 -9.07
C VAL A 50 -2.61 -11.07 -8.02
N ALA A 51 -3.14 -10.62 -6.88
CA ALA A 51 -3.68 -11.51 -5.86
C ALA A 51 -4.86 -12.35 -6.39
N ALA A 52 -5.77 -11.75 -7.18
CA ALA A 52 -6.90 -12.48 -7.74
C ALA A 52 -6.43 -13.62 -8.67
N LYS A 53 -5.40 -13.36 -9.49
CA LYS A 53 -4.78 -14.37 -10.36
C LYS A 53 -4.00 -15.44 -9.59
N LEU A 54 -3.22 -15.05 -8.59
CA LEU A 54 -2.39 -15.97 -7.81
C LEU A 54 -3.22 -16.93 -6.94
N PHE A 55 -4.37 -16.47 -6.47
CA PHE A 55 -5.24 -17.23 -5.59
C PHE A 55 -6.48 -17.79 -6.29
N ASP A 56 -6.66 -17.57 -7.60
CA ASP A 56 -7.85 -18.03 -8.34
C ASP A 56 -9.17 -17.65 -7.63
N ASP A 57 -9.25 -16.41 -7.14
CA ASP A 57 -10.42 -15.87 -6.42
C ASP A 57 -11.04 -14.72 -7.21
N ASP A 58 -12.32 -14.43 -6.96
CA ASP A 58 -13.03 -13.37 -7.66
C ASP A 58 -12.33 -12.01 -7.45
N ARG A 59 -12.15 -11.26 -8.54
CA ARG A 59 -11.54 -9.92 -8.51
C ARG A 59 -12.25 -8.99 -7.52
N ASP A 60 -13.58 -8.95 -7.59
CA ASP A 60 -14.41 -8.09 -6.75
C ASP A 60 -14.27 -8.40 -5.26
N ARG A 61 -14.14 -9.69 -4.94
CA ARG A 61 -13.93 -10.15 -3.58
C ARG A 61 -12.50 -9.84 -3.13
N THR A 62 -11.53 -10.14 -3.97
CA THR A 62 -10.10 -9.94 -3.69
C THR A 62 -9.80 -8.48 -3.42
N ILE A 63 -10.38 -7.54 -4.17
CA ILE A 63 -10.25 -6.09 -3.91
C ILE A 63 -10.72 -5.77 -2.49
N LYS A 64 -11.92 -6.18 -2.11
CA LYS A 64 -12.51 -5.86 -0.80
C LYS A 64 -11.73 -6.47 0.37
N ILE A 65 -11.14 -7.66 0.20
CA ILE A 65 -10.33 -8.30 1.25
C ILE A 65 -9.12 -7.41 1.58
N GLY A 66 -8.93 -7.14 2.87
CA GLY A 66 -7.74 -6.45 3.38
C GLY A 66 -7.59 -4.99 2.96
N MET A 67 -8.60 -4.39 2.31
CA MET A 67 -8.58 -2.99 1.87
C MET A 67 -8.31 -2.02 3.03
N GLY A 68 -9.04 -2.16 4.13
CA GLY A 68 -8.88 -1.29 5.30
C GLY A 68 -7.48 -1.38 5.92
N ALA A 69 -6.95 -2.60 6.08
CA ALA A 69 -5.61 -2.81 6.61
C ALA A 69 -4.53 -2.25 5.69
N PHE A 70 -4.65 -2.46 4.37
CA PHE A 70 -3.74 -1.87 3.38
C PHE A 70 -3.74 -0.35 3.47
N LEU A 71 -4.92 0.28 3.38
CA LEU A 71 -5.04 1.74 3.38
C LEU A 71 -4.53 2.34 4.69
N PHE A 72 -4.89 1.74 5.82
CA PHE A 72 -4.45 2.20 7.13
C PHE A 72 -2.93 2.11 7.28
N LEU A 73 -2.33 0.95 6.99
CA LEU A 73 -0.88 0.76 7.12
C LEU A 73 -0.11 1.63 6.13
N TRP A 74 -0.59 1.74 4.90
CA TRP A 74 0.01 2.63 3.90
C TRP A 74 0.03 4.08 4.37
N MET A 75 -1.13 4.62 4.75
CA MET A 75 -1.23 6.01 5.18
C MET A 75 -0.45 6.27 6.47
N LEU A 76 -0.53 5.35 7.44
CA LEU A 76 0.23 5.43 8.69
C LEU A 76 1.73 5.49 8.41
N PHE A 77 2.25 4.56 7.61
CA PHE A 77 3.68 4.44 7.36
C PHE A 77 4.21 5.60 6.52
N TRP A 78 3.47 6.01 5.48
CA TRP A 78 3.82 7.19 4.69
C TRP A 78 3.82 8.47 5.53
N THR A 79 2.81 8.66 6.39
CA THR A 79 2.74 9.83 7.28
C THR A 79 3.89 9.83 8.29
N LEU A 80 4.18 8.67 8.89
CA LEU A 80 5.29 8.50 9.82
C LEU A 80 6.62 8.86 9.17
N LEU A 81 6.92 8.29 8.00
CA LEU A 81 8.17 8.53 7.27
C LEU A 81 8.32 9.98 6.83
N ASN A 82 7.26 10.60 6.28
CA ASN A 82 7.28 12.01 5.92
C ASN A 82 7.48 12.92 7.13
N THR A 83 6.88 12.56 8.28
CA THR A 83 7.07 13.30 9.53
C THR A 83 8.52 13.17 9.99
N MET A 84 9.05 11.95 10.06
CA MET A 84 10.43 11.72 10.46
C MET A 84 11.44 12.41 9.54
N GLY A 85 11.24 12.33 8.22
CA GLY A 85 12.10 12.98 7.23
C GLY A 85 12.01 14.52 7.26
N LYS A 86 10.87 15.09 7.66
CA LYS A 86 10.73 16.55 7.81
C LYS A 86 11.34 17.08 9.10
N PHE A 87 11.27 16.31 10.19
CA PHE A 87 11.74 16.72 11.52
C PHE A 87 13.16 16.20 11.86
N GLY A 88 13.86 15.57 10.91
CA GLY A 88 15.27 15.21 11.04
C GLY A 88 15.54 13.98 11.92
N TRP A 89 14.58 13.06 12.00
CA TRP A 89 14.76 11.77 12.72
C TRP A 89 15.36 10.68 11.82
N ILE A 90 15.62 11.01 10.55
CA ILE A 90 16.27 10.22 9.49
C ILE A 90 17.09 11.21 8.66
#